data_AF-A0A817WVC9-F1
#
_entry.id   AF-A0A817WVC9-F1
#
_cell.length_a   1.000
_cell.length_b   1.000
_cell.length_c   1.000
_cell.angle_alpha   90.00
_cell.angle_beta   90.00
_cell.angle_gamma   90.00
#
_symmetry.space_group_name_H-M   'P 1'
#
loop_
_entity.id
_entity.type
_entity.pdbx_description
1 polymer ?
#
loop_
_entity_poly.entity_id
_entity_poly.type
_entity_poly.pdbx_seq_one_letter_code
_entity_poly.pdbx_strand_id
1 'polypeptide(L)'
;MISGIIISISGLFSLPWICAAPVRSLAYVDSLSKYSNTHASGEKVRLIDIKDQRLTNIGVHLLIGCTIFAAPIIHKISVAALFGIFLYLVLYLYLIHNYLVELKWHLFQQNIIQILAI
;
A
#
# COMPACT_ATOMS: atom_id res chain seq x y z
N MET A 1 -20.65 0.65 5.67
CA MET A 1 -21.94 0.82 4.96
C MET A 1 -21.79 0.62 3.44
N ILE A 2 -20.88 1.34 2.77
CA ILE A 2 -20.66 1.21 1.30
C ILE A 2 -20.30 -0.22 0.85
N SER A 3 -19.38 -0.91 1.55
CA SER A 3 -18.96 -2.27 1.18
C SER A 3 -20.12 -3.28 1.19
N GLY A 4 -21.06 -3.14 2.14
CA GLY A 4 -22.23 -4.02 2.21
C GLY A 4 -23.17 -3.85 1.02
N ILE A 5 -23.35 -2.61 0.53
CA ILE A 5 -24.17 -2.33 -0.66
C ILE A 5 -23.53 -2.95 -1.90
N ILE A 6 -22.20 -2.82 -2.06
CA ILE A 6 -21.46 -3.37 -3.20
C ILE A 6 -21.52 -4.91 -3.18
N ILE A 7 -21.37 -5.54 -2.02
CA ILE A 7 -21.44 -7.00 -1.84
C ILE A 7 -22.85 -7.53 -2.17
N SER A 8 -23.90 -6.80 -1.77
CA SER A 8 -25.28 -7.17 -2.09
C SER A 8 -25.54 -7.14 -3.60
N ILE A 9 -25.08 -6.10 -4.28
CA ILE A 9 -25.22 -5.96 -5.74
C ILE A 9 -24.36 -6.99 -6.48
N SER A 10 -23.12 -7.26 -6.03
CA SER A 10 -22.23 -8.24 -6.68
C SER A 10 -22.75 -9.67 -6.51
N GLY A 11 -23.39 -9.98 -5.38
CA GLY A 11 -24.05 -11.26 -5.14
C GLY A 11 -25.21 -11.53 -6.11
N LEU A 12 -25.98 -10.51 -6.47
CA LEU A 12 -27.06 -10.61 -7.47
C LEU A 12 -26.53 -10.92 -8.89
N PHE A 13 -25.38 -10.35 -9.25
CA PHE A 13 -24.76 -10.57 -10.57
C PHE A 13 -23.81 -11.79 -10.62
N SER A 14 -23.71 -12.59 -9.54
CA SER A 14 -22.74 -13.70 -9.42
C SER A 14 -21.27 -13.27 -9.62
N LEU A 15 -20.94 -12.02 -9.30
CA LEU A 15 -19.55 -11.54 -9.27
C LEU A 15 -18.90 -11.85 -7.91
N PRO A 16 -17.58 -12.09 -7.87
CA PRO A 16 -16.86 -12.37 -6.64
C PRO A 16 -16.94 -11.20 -5.65
N TRP A 17 -17.01 -11.52 -4.35
CA TRP A 17 -17.03 -10.52 -3.29
C TRP A 17 -15.69 -9.81 -3.16
N ILE A 18 -15.73 -8.49 -3.10
CA ILE A 18 -14.54 -7.63 -3.02
C ILE A 18 -14.27 -7.29 -1.55
N CYS A 19 -13.07 -7.64 -1.07
CA CYS A 19 -12.60 -7.30 0.27
C CYS A 19 -11.50 -6.21 0.22
N ALA A 20 -11.27 -5.53 1.35
CA ALA A 20 -10.18 -4.58 1.47
C ALA A 20 -8.81 -5.28 1.33
N ALA A 21 -7.93 -4.74 0.49
CA ALA A 21 -6.62 -5.31 0.20
C ALA A 21 -5.50 -4.48 0.86
N PRO A 22 -4.99 -4.88 2.04
CA PRO A 22 -4.06 -4.07 2.83
C PRO A 22 -2.72 -3.82 2.12
N VAL A 23 -2.16 -4.84 1.45
CA VAL A 23 -0.89 -4.71 0.71
C VAL A 23 -0.99 -3.64 -0.38
N ARG A 24 -2.10 -3.64 -1.12
CA ARG A 24 -2.35 -2.67 -2.19
C ARG A 24 -2.52 -1.26 -1.64
N SER A 25 -3.24 -1.11 -0.53
CA SER A 25 -3.43 0.19 0.13
C SER A 25 -2.10 0.78 0.61
N LEU A 26 -1.22 -0.05 1.18
CA LEU A 26 0.09 0.40 1.65
C LEU A 26 1.01 0.78 0.51
N ALA A 27 1.12 -0.04 -0.53
CA ALA A 27 1.92 0.28 -1.72
C ALA A 27 1.42 1.55 -2.43
N TYR A 28 0.10 1.78 -2.42
CA TYR A 28 -0.50 2.99 -2.95
C TYR A 28 -0.07 4.24 -2.16
N VAL A 29 -0.18 4.20 -0.82
CA VAL A 29 0.22 5.33 0.04
C VAL A 29 1.73 5.57 -0.04
N ASP A 30 2.53 4.52 -0.12
CA ASP A 30 3.98 4.64 -0.30
C ASP A 30 4.35 5.32 -1.63
N SER A 31 3.64 4.99 -2.72
CA SER A 31 3.84 5.66 -4.02
C SER A 31 3.51 7.17 -4.00
N LEU A 32 2.70 7.60 -3.04
CA LEU A 32 2.29 9.00 -2.85
C LEU A 32 3.15 9.73 -1.81
N SER A 33 3.97 8.99 -1.07
CA SER A 33 4.82 9.50 0.00
C SER A 33 6.11 10.09 -0.57
N LYS A 34 6.36 11.37 -0.30
CA LYS A 34 7.62 12.04 -0.68
C LYS A 34 8.59 12.05 0.49
N TYR A 35 9.76 11.46 0.26
CA TYR A 35 10.87 11.45 1.21
C TYR A 35 11.84 12.63 0.93
N SER A 36 12.33 13.26 1.99
CA SER A 36 13.28 14.38 1.88
C SER A 36 14.62 13.95 1.31
N ASN A 37 15.16 14.75 0.38
CA ASN A 37 16.47 14.49 -0.26
C ASN A 37 17.62 15.24 0.43
N THR A 38 17.33 16.17 1.36
CA THR A 38 18.37 16.98 2.02
C THR A 38 18.65 16.40 3.40
N HIS A 39 19.50 15.37 3.45
CA HIS A 39 19.99 14.80 4.70
C HIS A 39 21.48 15.11 4.87
N ALA A 40 21.82 15.89 5.90
CA ALA A 40 23.15 15.79 6.48
C ALA A 40 23.30 14.39 7.11
N SER A 41 24.46 13.76 6.92
CA SER A 41 24.77 12.39 7.34
C SER A 41 24.38 12.14 8.81
N GLY A 42 23.23 11.48 9.06
CA GLY A 42 22.79 11.07 10.40
C GLY A 42 21.33 11.37 10.78
N GLU A 43 20.57 12.14 10.00
CA GLU A 43 19.17 12.46 10.35
C GLU A 43 18.15 11.44 9.81
N LYS A 44 17.18 11.07 10.64
CA LYS A 44 16.12 10.08 10.32
C LYS A 44 15.29 10.57 9.12
N VAL A 45 15.01 9.69 8.16
CA VAL A 45 14.20 10.02 6.97
C VAL A 45 12.85 10.56 7.41
N ARG A 46 12.59 11.83 7.12
CA ARG A 46 11.33 12.49 7.45
C ARG A 46 10.43 12.49 6.22
N LEU A 47 9.21 11.99 6.41
CA LEU A 47 8.12 12.08 5.45
C LEU A 47 7.73 13.55 5.31
N ILE A 48 7.93 14.15 4.13
CA ILE A 48 7.66 15.59 3.93
C ILE A 48 6.18 15.81 3.69
N ASP A 49 5.58 14.99 2.80
CA ASP A 49 4.20 15.16 2.37
C ASP A 49 3.66 13.88 1.71
N ILE A 50 2.35 13.65 1.83
CA ILE A 50 1.61 12.56 1.18
C ILE A 50 0.60 13.20 0.25
N LYS A 51 0.73 12.95 -1.06
CA LYS A 51 -0.23 13.49 -2.03
C LYS A 51 -1.54 12.70 -2.00
N ASP A 52 -2.67 13.39 -1.88
CA ASP A 52 -3.98 12.76 -2.05
C ASP A 52 -4.39 12.74 -3.52
N GLN A 53 -4.51 11.54 -4.09
CA GLN A 53 -4.86 11.36 -5.49
C GLN A 53 -6.18 10.56 -5.59
N ARG A 54 -7.29 11.24 -5.91
CA ARG A 54 -8.58 10.55 -6.14
C ARG A 54 -8.70 9.98 -7.56
N LEU A 55 -8.04 10.64 -8.52
CA LEU A 55 -8.10 10.28 -9.94
C LEU A 55 -7.44 8.93 -10.23
N THR A 56 -6.36 8.57 -9.53
CA THR A 56 -5.64 7.32 -9.78
C THR A 56 -6.51 6.10 -9.49
N ASN A 57 -7.32 6.14 -8.43
CA ASN A 57 -8.26 5.05 -8.14
C ASN A 57 -9.29 4.90 -9.25
N ILE A 58 -9.82 5.99 -9.81
CA ILE A 58 -10.76 5.95 -10.94
C ILE A 58 -10.07 5.41 -12.20
N GLY A 59 -8.85 5.89 -12.48
CA GLY A 59 -8.06 5.45 -13.63
C GLY A 59 -7.73 3.95 -13.61
N VAL A 60 -7.36 3.40 -12.45
CA VAL A 60 -7.10 1.97 -12.31
C VAL A 60 -8.36 1.13 -12.56
N HIS A 61 -9.52 1.52 -12.03
CA HIS A 61 -10.77 0.79 -12.28
C HIS A 61 -11.19 0.86 -13.75
N LEU A 62 -10.97 2.01 -14.41
CA LEU A 62 -11.21 2.15 -15.84
C LEU A 62 -10.29 1.24 -16.67
N LEU A 63 -8.99 1.20 -16.34
CA LEU A 63 -8.02 0.34 -17.01
C LEU A 63 -8.37 -1.15 -16.83
N ILE A 64 -8.83 -1.56 -15.64
CA ILE A 64 -9.32 -2.92 -15.39
C ILE A 64 -10.53 -3.23 -16.29
N GLY A 65 -11.45 -2.28 -16.49
CA GLY A 65 -12.54 -2.44 -17.46
C GLY A 65 -12.04 -2.57 -18.90
N CYS A 66 -11.08 -1.73 -19.30
CA CYS A 66 -10.47 -1.76 -20.64
C CYS A 66 -9.61 -3.02 -20.91
N THR A 67 -9.22 -3.76 -19.87
CA THR A 67 -8.42 -4.98 -19.95
C THR A 67 -9.09 -6.07 -20.81
N ILE A 68 -10.42 -6.07 -20.89
CA ILE A 68 -11.19 -6.99 -21.76
C ILE A 68 -10.80 -6.81 -23.23
N PHE A 69 -10.61 -5.58 -23.69
CA PHE A 69 -10.18 -5.28 -25.05
C PHE A 69 -8.69 -5.53 -25.27
N ALA A 70 -7.88 -5.36 -24.22
CA ALA A 70 -6.43 -5.53 -24.27
C ALA A 70 -5.94 -6.96 -23.96
N ALA A 71 -6.84 -7.95 -23.87
CA ALA A 71 -6.54 -9.35 -23.58
C ALA A 71 -5.33 -9.94 -24.36
N PRO A 72 -5.17 -9.75 -25.68
CA PRO A 72 -4.04 -10.34 -26.41
C PRO A 72 -2.67 -9.76 -26.03
N ILE A 73 -2.63 -8.56 -25.45
CA ILE A 73 -1.38 -7.92 -25.00
C ILE A 73 -0.98 -8.47 -23.63
N ILE A 74 -1.96 -8.67 -22.74
CA ILE A 74 -1.73 -9.15 -21.37
C ILE A 74 -1.22 -10.59 -21.35
N HIS A 75 -1.66 -11.42 -22.31
CA HIS A 75 -1.16 -12.79 -22.47
C HIS A 75 0.35 -12.88 -22.78
N LYS A 76 0.98 -11.79 -23.22
CA LYS A 76 2.44 -11.76 -23.45
C LYS A 76 3.24 -11.59 -22.16
N ILE A 77 2.58 -11.21 -21.06
CA ILE A 77 3.24 -11.06 -19.77
C ILE A 77 3.51 -12.46 -19.20
N SER A 78 4.76 -12.73 -18.81
CA SER A 78 5.10 -14.02 -18.20
C SER A 78 4.54 -14.07 -16.77
N VAL A 79 3.95 -15.21 -16.40
CA VAL A 79 3.47 -15.44 -15.03
C VAL A 79 4.62 -15.35 -14.02
N ALA A 80 5.84 -15.70 -14.44
CA ALA A 80 7.06 -15.56 -13.64
C ALA A 80 7.33 -14.12 -13.18
N ALA A 81 7.09 -13.11 -14.04
CA ALA A 81 7.26 -11.71 -13.67
C ALA A 81 6.25 -11.27 -12.59
N LEU A 82 5.00 -11.74 -12.68
CA LEU A 82 4.00 -11.48 -11.65
C LEU A 82 4.39 -12.06 -10.29
N PHE A 83 4.92 -13.29 -10.26
CA PHE A 83 5.42 -13.89 -9.03
C PHE A 83 6.57 -13.09 -8.41
N GLY A 84 7.49 -12.55 -9.23
CA GLY A 84 8.57 -11.70 -8.73
C GLY A 84 8.06 -10.43 -8.04
N ILE A 85 7.08 -9.76 -8.65
CA ILE A 85 6.46 -8.55 -8.07
C ILE A 85 5.69 -8.90 -6.80
N PHE A 86 4.98 -10.03 -6.79
CA PHE A 86 4.26 -10.49 -5.60
C PHE A 86 5.20 -10.78 -4.43
N LEU A 87 6.33 -11.45 -4.68
CA LEU A 87 7.35 -11.72 -3.67
C LEU A 87 7.97 -10.42 -3.12
N TYR A 88 8.27 -9.46 -4.00
CA TYR A 88 8.77 -8.14 -3.59
C TYR A 88 7.79 -7.44 -2.63
N LEU A 89 6.50 -7.41 -2.96
CA LEU A 89 5.47 -6.75 -2.15
C LEU A 89 5.32 -7.39 -0.76
N VAL A 90 5.39 -8.73 -0.68
CA VAL A 90 5.27 -9.45 0.60
C VAL A 90 6.51 -9.21 1.48
N LEU A 91 7.71 -9.29 0.92
CA LEU A 91 8.95 -9.01 1.66
C LEU A 91 9.02 -7.56 2.12
N TYR A 92 8.63 -6.62 1.27
CA TYR A 92 8.55 -5.21 1.61
C TYR A 92 7.62 -4.97 2.79
N LEU A 93 6.43 -5.57 2.77
CA LEU A 93 5.46 -5.44 3.87
C LEU A 93 5.99 -6.03 5.17
N TYR A 94 6.64 -7.20 5.11
CA TYR A 94 7.25 -7.81 6.28
C TYR A 94 8.32 -6.91 6.90
N LEU A 95 9.17 -6.32 6.05
CA LEU A 95 10.23 -5.43 6.45
C LEU A 95 9.68 -4.14 7.09
N ILE A 96 8.68 -3.50 6.46
CA ILE A 96 8.02 -2.29 6.99
C ILE A 96 7.41 -2.57 8.37
N HIS A 97 6.79 -3.74 8.55
CA HIS A 97 6.19 -4.12 9.82
C HIS A 97 7.25 -4.20 10.92
N ASN A 98 8.37 -4.86 10.66
CA ASN A 98 9.45 -4.97 11.64
C ASN A 98 10.05 -3.61 12.01
N TYR A 99 10.30 -2.74 11.03
CA TYR A 99 10.81 -1.38 11.28
C TYR A 99 9.86 -0.52 12.11
N LEU A 100 8.54 -0.57 11.83
CA LEU A 100 7.55 0.18 12.60
C LEU A 100 7.46 -0.32 14.05
N VAL A 101 7.59 -1.63 14.28
CA VAL A 101 7.62 -2.21 15.62
C VAL A 101 8.84 -1.71 16.39
N GLU A 102 10.03 -1.73 15.79
CA GLU A 102 11.24 -1.22 16.45
C GLU A 102 11.18 0.28 16.75
N LEU A 103 10.71 1.09 15.80
CA LEU A 103 10.52 2.53 16.03
C LEU A 103 9.53 2.80 17.17
N LYS A 104 8.46 2.02 17.28
CA LYS A 104 7.49 2.14 18.37
C LYS A 104 8.12 1.77 19.71
N TRP A 105 8.94 0.73 19.78
CA TRP A 105 9.70 0.38 20.98
C TRP A 105 10.67 1.50 21.40
N HIS A 106 11.41 2.08 20.45
CA HIS A 106 12.32 3.18 20.75
C HIS A 106 11.59 4.44 21.25
N LEU A 107 10.46 4.80 20.64
CA LEU A 107 9.65 5.93 21.12
C LEU A 107 9.02 5.65 22.49
N PHE A 108 8.61 4.41 22.75
CA PHE A 108 8.09 4.00 24.05
C PHE A 108 9.15 4.08 25.16
N GLN A 109 10.39 3.65 24.87
CA GLN A 109 11.51 3.76 25.81
C GLN A 109 11.84 5.21 26.15
N GLN A 110 11.88 6.10 25.15
CA GLN A 110 12.12 7.53 25.37
C GLN A 110 11.03 8.17 26.25
N ASN A 111 9.76 7.80 26.05
CA ASN A 111 8.66 8.33 26.83
C ASN A 111 8.70 7.84 28.29
N ILE A 112 9.07 6.58 28.53
CA ILE A 112 9.26 6.03 29.89
C ILE A 112 10.43 6.71 30.62
N ILE A 113 11.56 6.93 29.96
CA ILE A 113 12.74 7.54 30.56
C ILE A 113 12.46 9.00 30.96
N GLN A 114 11.67 9.74 30.18
CA GLN A 114 11.25 11.11 30.53
C GLN A 114 10.31 11.14 31.75
N ILE A 115 9.47 10.12 31.94
CA ILE A 115 8.58 10.00 33.10
C ILE A 115 9.35 9.61 34.37
N LEU A 116 10.40 8.80 34.26
CA LEU A 116 11.26 8.38 35.38
C LEU A 116 12.29 9.45 35.81
N ALA A 117 12.52 10.47 34.98
CA ALA A 117 13.47 11.56 35.25
C ALA A 117 12.85 12.77 35.99
N ILE A 118 11.58 12.65 36.40
CA ILE A 118 10.82 13.60 37.24
C ILE A 118 10.56 12.96 38.60
#